data_AF-A0A0F8TUB9-F1
#
_entry.id   AF-A0A0F8TUB9-F1
#
_cell.length_a   1.000
_cell.length_b   1.000
_cell.length_c   1.000
_cell.angle_alpha   90.00
_cell.angle_beta   90.00
_cell.angle_gamma   90.00
#
_symmetry.space_group_name_H-M   'P 1'
#
loop_
_entity.id
_entity.type
_entity.pdbx_description
1 polymer ?
#
loop_
_entity_poly.entity_id
_entity_poly.type
_entity_poly.pdbx_seq_one_letter_code
_entity_poly.pdbx_strand_id
1 'polypeptide(L)'
;MTDIETIYKKLSHVISKEDFLQRIQEKVENMGGLCDETMAAMLVANELGFSDAGRDSIKIENITPESGPVNFIARIISVFDTKEFTRNDGTIGRVGNLIVGDETGKVKLTLWDNMADLIKMGKIKAGQSVQVSGFAKQGYSGVEVNIGNNGVLTESEEEIDVVSNSYKIKDIKDGMGDINLNGKVLEVSEIRTFQRKDGNSGRVGNLMLGDETGTLRVTLWDDKTDFLSQVEYGDSIEPVSYTHLRAHETGR
;
A
#
# COMPACT_ATOMS: atom_id res chain seq x y z
N MET A 1 -26.71 -18.30 -13.22
CA MET A 1 -25.26 -18.55 -13.18
C MET A 1 -24.98 -19.29 -11.89
N THR A 2 -24.26 -20.40 -11.95
CA THR A 2 -23.83 -21.13 -10.75
C THR A 2 -22.64 -20.42 -10.11
N ASP A 3 -22.42 -20.60 -8.80
CA ASP A 3 -21.26 -20.01 -8.09
C ASP A 3 -19.92 -20.43 -8.73
N ILE A 4 -19.86 -21.64 -9.30
CA ILE A 4 -18.70 -22.18 -10.02
C ILE A 4 -18.37 -21.40 -11.30
N GLU A 5 -19.38 -20.97 -12.08
CA GLU A 5 -19.13 -20.16 -13.28
C GLU A 5 -18.58 -18.78 -12.95
N THR A 6 -19.03 -18.20 -11.84
CA THR A 6 -18.52 -16.91 -11.34
C THR A 6 -17.05 -17.03 -10.92
N ILE A 7 -16.69 -18.10 -10.19
CA ILE A 7 -15.31 -18.40 -9.80
C ILE A 7 -14.44 -18.63 -11.05
N TYR A 8 -14.91 -19.45 -12.00
CA TYR A 8 -14.17 -19.72 -13.22
C TYR A 8 -13.92 -18.47 -14.06
N LYS A 9 -14.90 -17.57 -14.18
CA LYS A 9 -14.75 -16.34 -14.97
C LYS A 9 -13.54 -15.52 -14.49
N LYS A 10 -13.34 -15.43 -13.18
CA LYS A 10 -12.20 -14.72 -12.57
C LYS A 10 -10.87 -15.47 -12.75
N LEU A 11 -10.91 -16.79 -12.91
CA LEU A 11 -9.74 -17.66 -13.17
C LEU A 11 -9.48 -18.00 -14.64
N SER A 12 -10.30 -17.49 -15.55
CA SER A 12 -10.27 -17.85 -16.98
C SER A 12 -8.93 -17.53 -17.68
N HIS A 13 -8.13 -16.64 -17.09
CA HIS A 13 -6.79 -16.29 -17.57
C HIS A 13 -5.68 -17.21 -17.03
N VAL A 14 -5.96 -18.00 -15.99
CA VAL A 14 -5.00 -18.90 -15.31
C VAL A 14 -5.19 -20.35 -15.74
N ILE A 15 -6.43 -20.77 -16.00
CA ILE A 15 -6.78 -22.17 -16.28
C ILE A 15 -7.92 -22.27 -17.32
N SER A 16 -7.91 -23.34 -18.11
CA SER A 16 -9.01 -23.64 -19.03
C SER A 16 -10.27 -24.07 -18.25
N LYS A 17 -11.47 -23.92 -18.85
CA LYS A 17 -12.73 -24.34 -18.20
C LYS A 17 -12.73 -25.84 -17.94
N GLU A 18 -12.21 -26.61 -18.89
CA GLU A 18 -12.11 -28.07 -18.81
C GLU A 18 -11.19 -28.50 -17.67
N ASP A 19 -9.97 -27.96 -17.59
CA ASP A 19 -9.02 -28.30 -16.52
C ASP A 19 -9.53 -27.86 -15.14
N PHE A 20 -10.21 -26.72 -15.06
CA PHE A 20 -10.79 -26.24 -13.81
C PHE A 20 -11.87 -27.20 -13.29
N LEU A 21 -12.79 -27.62 -14.16
CA LEU A 21 -13.85 -28.58 -13.80
C LEU A 21 -13.28 -29.96 -13.46
N GLN A 22 -12.25 -30.41 -14.18
CA GLN A 22 -11.58 -31.67 -13.87
C GLN A 22 -10.96 -31.65 -12.47
N ARG A 23 -10.22 -30.59 -12.12
CA ARG A 23 -9.63 -30.46 -10.77
C ARG A 23 -10.69 -30.41 -9.67
N ILE A 24 -11.86 -29.82 -9.94
CA ILE A 24 -12.99 -29.82 -8.99
C ILE A 24 -13.45 -31.26 -8.73
N GLN A 25 -13.69 -32.04 -9.79
CA GLN A 25 -14.11 -33.43 -9.66
C GLN A 25 -13.09 -34.27 -8.90
N GLU A 26 -11.80 -34.16 -9.26
CA GLU A 26 -10.72 -34.84 -8.54
C GLU A 26 -10.73 -34.47 -7.05
N LYS A 27 -11.02 -33.21 -6.70
CA LYS A 27 -11.08 -32.77 -5.30
C LYS A 27 -12.27 -33.37 -4.54
N VAL A 28 -13.44 -33.39 -5.15
CA VAL A 28 -14.65 -34.00 -4.58
C VAL A 28 -14.43 -35.49 -4.31
N GLU A 29 -13.82 -36.20 -5.27
CA GLU A 29 -13.51 -37.63 -5.14
C GLU A 29 -12.46 -37.89 -4.06
N ASN A 30 -11.37 -37.10 -4.03
CA ASN A 30 -10.31 -37.24 -3.03
C ASN A 30 -10.79 -36.96 -1.60
N MET A 31 -11.82 -36.13 -1.44
CA MET A 31 -12.47 -35.87 -0.15
C MET A 31 -13.60 -36.86 0.16
N GLY A 32 -13.72 -37.96 -0.60
CA GLY A 32 -14.66 -39.03 -0.35
C GLY A 32 -16.12 -38.60 -0.47
N GLY A 33 -16.43 -37.60 -1.29
CA GLY A 33 -17.79 -37.07 -1.48
C GLY A 33 -18.33 -36.27 -0.28
N LEU A 34 -17.48 -35.91 0.69
CA LEU A 34 -17.86 -35.06 1.84
C LEU A 34 -17.84 -33.56 1.53
N CYS A 35 -17.32 -33.17 0.36
CA CYS A 35 -17.17 -31.79 -0.08
C CYS A 35 -18.11 -31.54 -1.26
N ASP A 36 -18.91 -30.48 -1.19
CA ASP A 36 -19.75 -30.08 -2.32
C ASP A 36 -18.91 -29.50 -3.48
N GLU A 37 -19.44 -29.51 -4.70
CA GLU A 37 -18.73 -29.04 -5.89
C GLU A 37 -18.33 -27.56 -5.80
N THR A 38 -19.05 -26.75 -5.02
CA THR A 38 -18.77 -25.31 -4.86
C THR A 38 -17.58 -25.08 -3.93
N MET A 39 -17.50 -25.82 -2.83
CA MET A 39 -16.38 -25.83 -1.90
C MET A 39 -15.13 -26.43 -2.56
N ALA A 40 -15.29 -27.49 -3.35
CA ALA A 40 -14.23 -28.02 -4.18
C ALA A 40 -13.73 -26.98 -5.22
N ALA A 41 -14.64 -26.26 -5.88
CA ALA A 41 -14.28 -25.14 -6.76
C ALA A 41 -13.53 -24.04 -6.03
N MET A 42 -13.92 -23.70 -4.81
CA MET A 42 -13.21 -22.73 -3.96
C MET A 42 -11.80 -23.20 -3.58
N LEU A 43 -11.63 -24.49 -3.26
CA LEU A 43 -10.32 -25.06 -2.93
C LEU A 43 -9.38 -25.05 -4.14
N VAL A 44 -9.88 -25.49 -5.30
CA VAL A 44 -9.12 -25.44 -6.56
C VAL A 44 -8.78 -24.00 -6.92
N ALA A 45 -9.72 -23.08 -6.71
CA ALA A 45 -9.48 -21.67 -6.96
C ALA A 45 -8.39 -21.11 -6.04
N ASN A 46 -8.42 -21.44 -4.74
CA ASN A 46 -7.38 -21.06 -3.78
C ASN A 46 -6.00 -21.60 -4.17
N GLU A 47 -5.91 -22.85 -4.60
CA GLU A 47 -4.68 -23.46 -5.12
C GLU A 47 -4.14 -22.76 -6.37
N LEU A 48 -5.02 -22.15 -7.16
CA LEU A 48 -4.68 -21.35 -8.34
C LEU A 48 -4.42 -19.88 -8.01
N GLY A 49 -4.35 -19.52 -6.71
CA GLY A 49 -4.10 -18.16 -6.24
C GLY A 49 -5.34 -17.26 -6.20
N PHE A 50 -6.54 -17.83 -6.38
CA PHE A 50 -7.81 -17.13 -6.30
C PHE A 50 -8.46 -17.31 -4.92
N SER A 51 -8.55 -16.22 -4.16
CA SER A 51 -9.42 -16.16 -2.99
C SER A 51 -10.70 -15.38 -3.34
N ASP A 52 -11.86 -15.88 -2.93
CA ASP A 52 -13.13 -15.13 -2.99
C ASP A 52 -13.13 -14.06 -1.87
N ALA A 53 -12.22 -13.10 -1.97
CA ALA A 53 -12.00 -12.09 -0.94
C ALA A 53 -13.18 -11.12 -0.79
N GLY A 54 -14.17 -11.13 -1.69
CA GLY A 54 -15.36 -10.31 -1.53
C GLY A 54 -16.24 -10.70 -0.33
N ARG A 55 -16.12 -11.94 0.18
CA ARG A 55 -16.89 -12.40 1.36
C ARG A 55 -16.11 -12.36 2.68
N ASP A 56 -14.79 -12.46 2.65
CA ASP A 56 -13.91 -12.48 3.83
C ASP A 56 -12.88 -11.33 3.85
N SER A 57 -13.14 -10.22 3.12
CA SER A 57 -12.26 -9.05 3.18
C SER A 57 -12.37 -8.36 4.55
N ILE A 58 -11.28 -8.31 5.29
CA ILE A 58 -11.18 -7.48 6.49
C ILE A 58 -10.87 -6.03 6.10
N LYS A 59 -11.47 -5.06 6.80
CA LYS A 59 -11.09 -3.65 6.65
C LYS A 59 -9.73 -3.38 7.27
N ILE A 60 -8.95 -2.48 6.66
CA ILE A 60 -7.57 -2.22 7.08
C ILE A 60 -7.49 -1.78 8.54
N GLU A 61 -8.44 -0.97 9.02
CA GLU A 61 -8.48 -0.52 10.43
C GLU A 61 -8.56 -1.67 11.44
N ASN A 62 -9.12 -2.81 11.03
CA ASN A 62 -9.34 -3.98 11.89
C ASN A 62 -8.17 -4.98 11.83
N ILE A 63 -7.14 -4.72 11.03
CA ILE A 63 -5.95 -5.57 10.96
C ILE A 63 -5.08 -5.30 12.19
N THR A 64 -4.90 -6.33 13.02
CA THR A 64 -3.99 -6.31 14.16
C THR A 64 -2.80 -7.26 13.93
N PRO A 65 -1.69 -7.12 14.68
CA PRO A 65 -0.56 -8.05 14.60
C PRO A 65 -0.93 -9.53 14.83
N GLU A 66 -1.99 -9.77 15.60
CA GLU A 66 -2.49 -11.09 16.00
C GLU A 66 -3.51 -11.66 15.01
N SER A 67 -3.91 -10.89 13.99
CA SER A 67 -4.88 -11.32 12.99
C SER A 67 -4.38 -12.51 12.16
N GLY A 68 -3.06 -12.71 12.08
CA GLY A 68 -2.47 -13.80 11.32
C GLY A 68 -2.75 -13.66 9.81
N PRO A 69 -3.30 -14.68 9.13
CA PRO A 69 -3.63 -14.57 7.71
C PRO A 69 -4.78 -13.58 7.49
N VAL A 70 -4.56 -12.60 6.62
CA VAL A 70 -5.53 -11.55 6.29
C VAL A 70 -5.75 -11.46 4.78
N ASN A 71 -6.99 -11.17 4.39
CA ASN A 71 -7.39 -10.93 3.00
C ASN A 71 -8.15 -9.60 2.93
N PHE A 72 -7.80 -8.73 2.00
CA PHE A 72 -8.46 -7.44 1.82
C PHE A 72 -8.22 -6.86 0.43
N ILE A 73 -9.02 -5.87 0.04
CA ILE A 73 -8.84 -5.12 -1.21
C ILE A 73 -8.45 -3.71 -0.83
N ALA A 74 -7.43 -3.16 -1.49
CA ALA A 74 -6.89 -1.85 -1.19
C ALA A 74 -6.33 -1.18 -2.45
N ARG A 75 -6.23 0.14 -2.43
CA ARG A 75 -5.55 0.91 -3.45
C ARG A 75 -4.10 1.18 -3.06
N ILE A 76 -3.18 1.01 -4.00
CA ILE A 76 -1.76 1.32 -3.81
C ILE A 76 -1.60 2.84 -3.77
N ILE A 77 -1.06 3.33 -2.65
CA ILE A 77 -0.82 4.75 -2.39
C ILE A 77 0.61 5.10 -2.77
N SER A 78 1.58 4.29 -2.32
CA SER A 78 3.00 4.52 -2.54
C SER A 78 3.74 3.22 -2.80
N VAL A 79 4.69 3.27 -3.73
CA VAL A 79 5.60 2.17 -4.06
C VAL A 79 7.01 2.63 -3.68
N PHE A 80 7.73 1.85 -2.87
CA PHE A 80 9.12 2.15 -2.51
C PHE A 80 10.11 1.31 -3.29
N ASP A 81 11.35 1.79 -3.39
CA ASP A 81 12.44 1.06 -4.04
C ASP A 81 12.73 -0.28 -3.34
N THR A 82 13.00 -1.29 -4.16
CA THR A 82 13.42 -2.61 -3.69
C THR A 82 14.84 -2.58 -3.16
N LYS A 83 15.10 -3.31 -2.07
CA LYS A 83 16.44 -3.54 -1.50
C LYS A 83 16.85 -4.98 -1.71
N GLU A 84 18.11 -5.20 -2.07
CA GLU A 84 18.73 -6.52 -2.18
C GLU A 84 19.64 -6.77 -0.98
N PHE A 85 19.70 -8.01 -0.50
CA PHE A 85 20.57 -8.41 0.60
C PHE A 85 21.06 -9.85 0.42
N THR A 86 22.21 -10.18 1.01
CA THR A 86 22.74 -11.54 0.99
C THR A 86 22.20 -12.31 2.19
N ARG A 87 21.61 -13.48 1.96
CA ARG A 87 21.17 -14.40 3.02
C ARG A 87 22.36 -15.16 3.62
N ASN A 88 22.12 -15.77 4.77
CA ASN A 88 23.11 -16.62 5.43
C ASN A 88 23.54 -17.83 4.58
N ASP A 89 22.69 -18.28 3.65
CA ASP A 89 22.97 -19.37 2.71
C ASP A 89 23.71 -18.90 1.44
N GLY A 90 24.06 -17.61 1.35
CA GLY A 90 24.73 -17.01 0.19
C GLY A 90 23.79 -16.63 -0.96
N THR A 91 22.50 -16.93 -0.89
CA THR A 91 21.53 -16.49 -1.91
C THR A 91 21.21 -15.01 -1.77
N ILE A 92 20.81 -14.37 -2.87
CA ILE A 92 20.36 -12.97 -2.86
C ILE A 92 18.86 -12.95 -2.53
N GLY A 93 18.50 -12.32 -1.43
CA GLY A 93 17.13 -12.00 -1.07
C GLY A 93 16.76 -10.59 -1.52
N ARG A 94 15.48 -10.37 -1.77
CA ARG A 94 14.95 -9.04 -2.12
C ARG A 94 13.75 -8.68 -1.26
N VAL A 95 13.64 -7.41 -0.93
CA VAL A 95 12.51 -6.86 -0.18
C VAL A 95 12.05 -5.55 -0.80
N GLY A 96 10.74 -5.42 -0.99
CA GLY A 96 10.08 -4.20 -1.44
C GLY A 96 8.96 -3.83 -0.49
N ASN A 97 8.67 -2.53 -0.36
CA ASN A 97 7.58 -2.06 0.50
C ASN A 97 6.56 -1.29 -0.34
N LEU A 98 5.29 -1.40 0.03
CA LEU A 98 4.18 -0.60 -0.49
C LEU A 98 3.39 0.00 0.66
N ILE A 99 2.76 1.15 0.45
CA ILE A 99 1.64 1.60 1.29
C ILE A 99 0.36 1.39 0.50
N VAL A 100 -0.62 0.70 1.09
CA VAL A 100 -1.95 0.52 0.52
C VAL A 100 -3.00 1.05 1.49
N GLY A 101 -4.17 1.43 0.99
CA GLY A 101 -5.27 1.92 1.82
C GLY A 101 -6.65 1.62 1.26
N ASP A 102 -7.63 1.70 2.14
CA ASP A 102 -9.06 1.60 1.88
C ASP A 102 -9.77 2.77 2.59
N GLU A 103 -11.10 2.75 2.65
CA GLU A 103 -11.87 3.83 3.27
C GLU A 103 -11.74 3.89 4.80
N THR A 104 -11.09 2.89 5.41
CA THR A 104 -10.93 2.76 6.86
C THR A 104 -9.52 3.08 7.32
N GLY A 105 -8.50 2.83 6.50
CA GLY A 105 -7.13 3.04 6.93
C GLY A 105 -6.07 2.83 5.86
N LYS A 106 -4.81 2.83 6.32
CA LYS A 106 -3.62 2.55 5.51
C LYS A 106 -2.77 1.50 6.23
N VAL A 107 -2.13 0.63 5.48
CA VAL A 107 -1.21 -0.39 6.00
C VAL A 107 -0.01 -0.55 5.07
N LYS A 108 1.15 -0.88 5.66
CA LYS A 108 2.35 -1.22 4.88
C LYS A 108 2.30 -2.69 4.46
N LEU A 109 2.55 -2.93 3.18
CA LEU A 109 2.86 -4.27 2.66
C LEU A 109 4.37 -4.46 2.54
N THR A 110 4.86 -5.62 2.96
CA THR A 110 6.24 -6.07 2.71
C THR A 110 6.23 -7.22 1.71
N LEU A 111 6.77 -6.98 0.52
CA LEU A 111 6.93 -7.97 -0.54
C LEU A 111 8.32 -8.61 -0.46
N TRP A 112 8.39 -9.93 -0.50
CA TRP A 112 9.64 -10.68 -0.53
C TRP A 112 9.91 -11.29 -1.90
N ASP A 113 11.18 -11.36 -2.28
CA ASP A 113 11.69 -12.13 -3.43
C ASP A 113 10.92 -11.90 -4.74
N ASN A 114 10.24 -12.93 -5.25
CA ASN A 114 9.48 -12.89 -6.50
C ASN A 114 8.39 -11.80 -6.49
N MET A 115 7.82 -11.50 -5.32
CA MET A 115 6.84 -10.41 -5.19
C MET A 115 7.51 -9.05 -5.24
N ALA A 116 8.70 -8.90 -4.67
CA ALA A 116 9.48 -7.67 -4.77
C ALA A 116 9.91 -7.40 -6.24
N ASP A 117 10.15 -8.45 -7.02
CA ASP A 117 10.50 -8.32 -8.44
C ASP A 117 9.40 -7.69 -9.28
N LEU A 118 8.13 -7.84 -8.90
CA LEU A 118 7.01 -7.20 -9.56
C LEU A 118 7.11 -5.66 -9.52
N ILE A 119 7.69 -5.11 -8.44
CA ILE A 119 7.99 -3.67 -8.34
C ILE A 119 9.05 -3.28 -9.37
N LYS A 120 10.17 -4.02 -9.40
CA LYS A 120 11.31 -3.75 -10.31
C LYS A 120 10.91 -3.87 -11.78
N MET A 121 9.99 -4.78 -12.10
CA MET A 121 9.41 -4.96 -13.43
C MET A 121 8.39 -3.88 -13.80
N GLY A 122 8.06 -2.96 -12.88
CA GLY A 122 7.08 -1.89 -13.12
C GLY A 122 5.63 -2.39 -13.24
N LYS A 123 5.33 -3.60 -12.75
CA LYS A 123 3.97 -4.16 -12.75
C LYS A 123 3.09 -3.62 -11.62
N ILE A 124 3.72 -3.11 -10.56
CA ILE A 124 3.08 -2.52 -9.40
C ILE A 124 3.29 -1.01 -9.44
N LYS A 125 2.19 -0.25 -9.46
CA LYS A 125 2.19 1.22 -9.56
C LYS A 125 1.21 1.83 -8.57
N ALA A 126 1.54 3.04 -8.13
CA ALA A 126 0.61 3.85 -7.36
C ALA A 126 -0.69 4.08 -8.16
N GLY A 127 -1.81 4.08 -7.45
CA GLY A 127 -3.15 4.26 -8.00
C GLY A 127 -3.91 2.98 -8.32
N GLN A 128 -3.24 1.84 -8.48
CA GLN A 128 -3.89 0.56 -8.77
C GLN A 128 -4.66 0.00 -7.57
N SER A 129 -5.85 -0.55 -7.81
CA SER A 129 -6.55 -1.38 -6.83
C SER A 129 -6.02 -2.80 -6.89
N VAL A 130 -5.78 -3.39 -5.72
CA VAL A 130 -5.23 -4.74 -5.59
C VAL A 130 -5.97 -5.53 -4.53
N GLN A 131 -6.16 -6.82 -4.82
CA GLN A 131 -6.51 -7.83 -3.83
C GLN A 131 -5.22 -8.34 -3.17
N VAL A 132 -5.24 -8.37 -1.85
CA VAL A 132 -4.10 -8.69 -1.01
C VAL A 132 -4.44 -9.89 -0.13
N SER A 133 -3.62 -10.92 -0.15
CA SER A 133 -3.61 -12.01 0.83
C SER A 133 -2.21 -12.09 1.45
N GLY A 134 -2.12 -12.01 2.76
CA GLY A 134 -0.83 -11.97 3.45
C GLY A 134 -0.94 -12.32 4.93
N PHE A 135 0.17 -12.14 5.65
CA PHE A 135 0.23 -12.38 7.08
C PHE A 135 0.49 -11.08 7.84
N ALA A 136 -0.45 -10.69 8.69
CA ALA A 136 -0.32 -9.55 9.57
C ALA A 136 0.74 -9.82 10.64
N LYS A 137 1.55 -8.81 10.95
CA LYS A 137 2.57 -8.86 12.00
C LYS A 137 2.79 -7.49 12.60
N GLN A 138 3.45 -7.48 13.76
CA GLN A 138 4.01 -6.25 14.31
C GLN A 138 5.30 -5.89 13.55
N GLY A 139 5.28 -4.74 12.87
CA GLY A 139 6.46 -4.10 12.30
C GLY A 139 7.05 -3.05 13.25
N TYR A 140 8.14 -2.43 12.79
CA TYR A 140 8.82 -1.37 13.56
C TYR A 140 7.95 -0.12 13.72
N SER A 141 7.13 0.19 12.71
CA SER A 141 6.33 1.41 12.62
C SER A 141 4.85 1.20 12.95
N GLY A 142 4.47 -0.01 13.40
CA GLY A 142 3.06 -0.40 13.55
C GLY A 142 2.76 -1.73 12.86
N VAL A 143 1.49 -2.01 12.64
CA VAL A 143 1.02 -3.23 11.97
C VAL A 143 1.45 -3.22 10.49
N GLU A 144 1.98 -4.33 10.01
CA GLU A 144 2.38 -4.53 8.62
C GLU A 144 1.88 -5.88 8.11
N VAL A 145 1.64 -5.99 6.81
CA VAL A 145 1.23 -7.26 6.18
C VAL A 145 2.37 -7.77 5.29
N ASN A 146 2.85 -8.97 5.60
CA ASN A 146 3.86 -9.65 4.81
C ASN A 146 3.21 -10.43 3.66
N ILE A 147 3.71 -10.22 2.45
CA ILE A 147 3.40 -11.01 1.25
C ILE A 147 4.64 -11.85 0.93
N GLY A 148 4.64 -13.08 1.44
CA GLY A 148 5.68 -14.08 1.14
C GLY A 148 5.26 -15.01 -0.01
N ASN A 149 5.87 -16.20 -0.09
CA ASN A 149 5.61 -17.15 -1.18
C ASN A 149 4.15 -17.60 -1.32
N ASN A 150 3.40 -17.62 -0.22
CA ASN A 150 1.98 -18.02 -0.23
C ASN A 150 1.03 -16.80 -0.22
N GLY A 151 1.58 -15.59 -0.26
CA GLY A 151 0.79 -14.37 -0.34
C GLY A 151 0.29 -14.14 -1.76
N VAL A 152 -0.80 -13.40 -1.88
CA VAL A 152 -1.38 -13.00 -3.17
C VAL A 152 -1.37 -11.48 -3.23
N LEU A 153 -0.93 -10.96 -4.37
CA LEU A 153 -1.09 -9.55 -4.74
C LEU A 153 -1.52 -9.52 -6.21
N THR A 154 -2.77 -9.21 -6.47
CA THR A 154 -3.35 -9.24 -7.83
C THR A 154 -4.17 -7.99 -8.06
N GLU A 155 -4.16 -7.48 -9.29
CA GLU A 155 -4.96 -6.31 -9.66
C GLU A 155 -6.46 -6.62 -9.50
N SER A 156 -7.21 -5.63 -8.99
CA SER A 156 -8.65 -5.68 -8.83
C SER A 156 -9.30 -4.59 -9.69
N GLU A 157 -10.45 -4.89 -10.26
CA GLU A 157 -11.28 -3.93 -10.99
C GLU A 157 -12.13 -3.05 -10.04
N GLU A 158 -12.11 -3.34 -8.74
CA GLU A 158 -12.88 -2.56 -7.75
C GLU A 158 -12.24 -1.18 -7.54
N GLU A 159 -13.04 -0.12 -7.66
CA GLU A 159 -12.62 1.22 -7.28
C GLU A 159 -12.65 1.36 -5.76
N ILE A 160 -11.46 1.54 -5.16
CA ILE A 160 -11.31 1.73 -3.72
C ILE A 160 -11.00 3.18 -3.41
N ASP A 161 -11.90 3.81 -2.67
CA ASP A 161 -11.64 5.10 -2.02
C ASP A 161 -10.67 4.89 -0.86
N VAL A 162 -9.65 5.74 -0.79
CA VAL A 162 -8.65 5.70 0.27
C VAL A 162 -8.97 6.79 1.27
N VAL A 163 -9.02 6.43 2.56
CA VAL A 163 -9.17 7.42 3.62
C VAL A 163 -7.98 8.38 3.62
N SER A 164 -8.23 9.62 3.24
CA SER A 164 -7.31 10.72 3.49
C SER A 164 -7.63 11.30 4.86
N ASN A 165 -7.24 10.61 5.93
CA ASN A 165 -7.33 11.21 7.26
C ASN A 165 -6.35 12.38 7.33
N SER A 166 -6.85 13.58 7.03
CA SER A 166 -6.10 14.82 7.15
C SER A 166 -6.17 15.30 8.60
N TYR A 167 -5.02 15.49 9.23
CA TYR A 167 -4.96 16.18 10.50
C TYR A 167 -5.33 17.65 10.30
N LYS A 168 -6.08 18.20 11.27
CA LYS A 168 -6.14 19.66 11.43
C LYS A 168 -4.79 20.15 11.93
N ILE A 169 -4.38 21.33 11.52
CA ILE A 169 -3.07 21.89 11.89
C ILE A 169 -2.88 21.94 13.41
N LYS A 170 -3.93 22.28 14.17
CA LYS A 170 -3.87 22.32 15.65
C LYS A 170 -3.56 20.97 16.32
N ASP A 171 -3.84 19.86 15.63
CA ASP A 171 -3.72 18.51 16.19
C ASP A 171 -2.35 17.87 15.86
N ILE A 172 -1.56 18.53 14.99
CA ILE A 172 -0.19 18.15 14.65
C ILE A 172 0.74 18.50 15.80
N LYS A 173 1.51 17.52 16.25
CA LYS A 173 2.47 17.66 17.35
C LYS A 173 3.87 17.24 16.91
N ASP A 174 4.87 17.80 17.57
CA ASP A 174 6.26 17.40 17.36
C ASP A 174 6.46 15.90 17.55
N GLY A 175 7.24 15.31 16.65
CA GLY A 175 7.52 13.88 16.62
C GLY A 175 6.50 13.03 15.87
N MET A 176 5.37 13.60 15.42
CA MET A 176 4.48 12.94 14.47
C MET A 176 5.16 12.78 13.11
N GLY A 177 5.11 11.57 12.55
CA GLY A 177 5.55 11.25 11.19
C GLY A 177 4.35 10.96 10.29
N ASP A 178 4.57 11.01 8.97
CA ASP A 178 3.60 10.60 7.95
C ASP A 178 2.22 11.26 8.06
N ILE A 179 2.24 12.59 8.22
CA ILE A 179 1.05 13.43 8.39
C ILE A 179 0.46 13.78 7.02
N ASN A 180 -0.83 13.51 6.86
CA ASN A 180 -1.65 14.08 5.79
C ASN A 180 -2.37 15.31 6.36
N LEU A 181 -2.40 16.42 5.63
CA LEU A 181 -3.14 17.62 6.04
C LEU A 181 -3.70 18.35 4.83
N ASN A 182 -4.82 19.05 5.04
CA ASN A 182 -5.42 19.93 4.06
C ASN A 182 -5.19 21.37 4.49
N GLY A 183 -4.68 22.21 3.61
CA GLY A 183 -4.40 23.61 3.95
C GLY A 183 -4.26 24.50 2.73
N LYS A 184 -4.49 25.79 2.91
CA LYS A 184 -4.22 26.81 1.91
C LYS A 184 -2.80 27.33 2.03
N VAL A 185 -2.14 27.55 0.90
CA VAL A 185 -0.84 28.20 0.84
C VAL A 185 -0.98 29.66 1.26
N LEU A 186 -0.29 30.02 2.35
CA LEU A 186 -0.22 31.38 2.86
C LEU A 186 1.09 32.07 2.47
N GLU A 187 2.16 31.32 2.26
CA GLU A 187 3.47 31.85 1.87
C GLU A 187 4.32 30.75 1.24
N VAL A 188 5.05 31.09 0.17
CA VAL A 188 6.03 30.21 -0.47
C VAL A 188 7.39 30.89 -0.35
N SER A 189 8.37 30.24 0.29
CA SER A 189 9.72 30.81 0.39
C SER A 189 10.57 30.48 -0.83
N GLU A 190 11.54 31.33 -1.13
CA GLU A 190 12.57 31.01 -2.11
C GLU A 190 13.37 29.75 -1.71
N ILE A 191 13.82 29.00 -2.72
CA ILE A 191 14.65 27.82 -2.55
C ILE A 191 16.09 28.27 -2.30
N ARG A 192 16.69 27.80 -1.20
CA ARG A 192 18.07 28.07 -0.82
C ARG A 192 18.95 26.84 -1.03
N THR A 193 20.15 27.04 -1.56
CA THR A 193 21.17 25.99 -1.71
C THR A 193 22.25 26.12 -0.65
N PHE A 194 22.76 25.01 -0.12
CA PHE A 194 23.86 24.98 0.85
C PHE A 194 24.83 23.83 0.55
N GLN A 195 26.08 23.93 1.02
CA GLN A 195 27.02 22.81 0.96
C GLN A 195 26.92 21.91 2.19
N ARG A 196 26.93 20.59 1.96
CA ARG A 196 26.95 19.55 2.98
C ARG A 196 28.38 19.22 3.37
N LYS A 197 28.53 18.56 4.53
CA LYS A 197 29.83 18.10 5.05
C LYS A 197 30.50 17.04 4.16
N ASP A 198 29.72 16.35 3.34
CA ASP A 198 30.20 15.34 2.38
C ASP A 198 30.63 15.94 1.03
N GLY A 199 30.55 17.27 0.88
CA GLY A 199 30.91 17.99 -0.35
C GLY A 199 29.77 18.15 -1.36
N ASN A 200 28.61 17.51 -1.15
CA ASN A 200 27.46 17.66 -2.02
C ASN A 200 26.66 18.93 -1.73
N SER A 201 25.90 19.44 -2.69
CA SER A 201 24.96 20.55 -2.48
C SER A 201 23.60 20.03 -2.04
N GLY A 202 23.03 20.59 -0.98
CA GLY A 202 21.64 20.38 -0.58
C GLY A 202 20.76 21.59 -0.94
N ARG A 203 19.45 21.36 -1.03
CA ARG A 203 18.43 22.41 -1.22
C ARG A 203 17.46 22.41 -0.04
N VAL A 204 16.98 23.58 0.35
CA VAL A 204 15.94 23.73 1.37
C VAL A 204 15.00 24.87 1.01
N GLY A 205 13.71 24.67 1.25
CA GLY A 205 12.69 25.70 1.09
C GLY A 205 11.51 25.45 2.03
N ASN A 206 10.72 26.48 2.29
CA ASN A 206 9.61 26.44 3.22
C ASN A 206 8.30 26.83 2.54
N LEU A 207 7.21 26.22 3.00
CA LEU A 207 5.84 26.52 2.63
C LEU A 207 5.06 26.79 3.92
N MET A 208 4.32 27.89 3.99
CA MET A 208 3.37 28.13 5.08
C MET A 208 1.98 27.70 4.62
N LEU A 209 1.37 26.79 5.37
CA LEU A 209 0.01 26.31 5.15
C LEU A 209 -0.90 26.81 6.27
N GLY A 210 -2.17 27.09 5.95
CA GLY A 210 -3.19 27.48 6.91
C GLY A 210 -4.49 26.73 6.72
N ASP A 211 -5.16 26.39 7.81
CA ASP A 211 -6.52 25.88 7.85
C ASP A 211 -7.36 26.68 8.85
N GLU A 212 -8.61 26.26 9.08
CA GLU A 212 -9.50 26.91 10.05
C GLU A 212 -9.02 26.81 11.51
N THR A 213 -7.99 26.00 11.79
CA THR A 213 -7.49 25.71 13.13
C THR A 213 -6.13 26.32 13.43
N GLY A 214 -5.34 26.69 12.43
CA GLY A 214 -4.04 27.31 12.63
C GLY A 214 -3.19 27.41 11.36
N THR A 215 -1.89 27.62 11.57
CA THR A 215 -0.89 27.70 10.50
C THR A 215 0.30 26.78 10.79
N LEU A 216 0.83 26.12 9.76
CA LEU A 216 1.95 25.19 9.86
C LEU A 216 3.05 25.58 8.86
N ARG A 217 4.30 25.56 9.32
CA ARG A 217 5.48 25.65 8.44
C ARG A 217 5.89 24.26 7.99
N VAL A 218 5.96 24.06 6.68
CA VAL A 218 6.44 22.86 6.03
C VAL A 218 7.83 23.12 5.45
N THR A 219 8.81 22.30 5.83
CA THR A 219 10.18 22.37 5.29
C THR A 219 10.41 21.26 4.29
N LEU A 220 10.79 21.62 3.07
CA LEU A 220 11.11 20.71 1.97
C LEU A 220 12.61 20.69 1.74
N TRP A 221 13.14 19.51 1.45
CA TRP A 221 14.57 19.27 1.25
C TRP A 221 14.84 18.65 -0.11
N ASP A 222 15.97 19.03 -0.70
CA ASP A 222 16.50 18.49 -1.96
C ASP A 222 15.43 18.52 -3.07
N ASP A 223 15.21 17.41 -3.77
CA ASP A 223 14.28 17.33 -4.91
C ASP A 223 12.84 17.69 -4.53
N LYS A 224 12.44 17.54 -3.26
CA LYS A 224 11.12 17.96 -2.80
C LYS A 224 10.92 19.47 -2.87
N THR A 225 12.00 20.26 -2.93
CA THR A 225 11.89 21.71 -3.09
C THR A 225 11.34 22.13 -4.46
N ASP A 226 11.37 21.24 -5.47
CA ASP A 226 10.77 21.47 -6.79
C ASP A 226 9.24 21.61 -6.75
N PHE A 227 8.60 21.24 -5.63
CA PHE A 227 7.19 21.49 -5.40
C PHE A 227 6.89 22.99 -5.20
N LEU A 228 7.84 23.78 -4.66
CA LEU A 228 7.62 25.19 -4.36
C LEU A 228 7.46 26.05 -5.63
N SER A 229 7.97 25.59 -6.78
CA SER A 229 7.78 26.27 -8.06
C SER A 229 6.45 25.93 -8.75
N GLN A 230 5.65 25.03 -8.16
CA GLN A 230 4.37 24.56 -8.71
C GLN A 230 3.17 25.07 -7.93
N VAL A 231 3.38 25.87 -6.89
CA VAL A 231 2.34 26.37 -5.98
C VAL A 231 2.48 27.86 -5.76
N GLU A 232 1.34 28.54 -5.59
CA GLU A 232 1.26 29.98 -5.36
C GLU A 232 0.38 30.30 -4.14
N TYR A 233 0.39 31.57 -3.75
CA TYR A 233 -0.47 32.05 -2.67
C TYR A 233 -1.95 31.77 -2.97
N GLY A 234 -2.65 31.20 -2.00
CA GLY A 234 -4.09 30.91 -2.09
C GLY A 234 -4.43 29.53 -2.63
N ASP A 235 -3.46 28.78 -3.17
CA ASP A 235 -3.66 27.41 -3.62
C ASP A 235 -4.10 26.50 -2.46
N SER A 236 -5.02 25.59 -2.75
CA SER A 236 -5.41 24.52 -1.82
C SER A 236 -4.49 23.32 -2.03
N ILE A 237 -3.82 22.89 -0.97
CA ILE A 237 -3.00 21.68 -0.97
C ILE A 237 -3.80 20.54 -0.32
N GLU A 238 -4.00 19.49 -1.09
CA GLU A 238 -4.51 18.19 -0.62
C GLU A 238 -3.34 17.24 -0.31
N PRO A 239 -3.53 16.19 0.51
CA PRO A 239 -2.47 15.24 0.86
C PRO A 239 -2.00 14.45 -0.37
N VAL A 240 -0.96 14.97 -1.03
CA VAL A 240 -0.24 14.24 -2.06
C VAL A 240 0.77 13.33 -1.38
N SER A 241 0.66 12.03 -1.64
CA SER A 241 1.33 10.89 -0.96
C SER A 241 2.86 10.81 -1.09
N TYR A 242 3.55 11.92 -1.39
CA TYR A 242 5.00 11.96 -1.61
C TYR A 242 5.77 12.70 -0.52
N THR A 243 5.09 13.43 0.37
CA THR A 243 5.79 14.29 1.33
C THR A 243 5.70 13.68 2.71
N HIS A 244 6.78 12.99 3.13
CA HIS A 244 7.05 12.79 4.55
C HIS A 244 7.28 14.18 5.17
N LEU A 245 6.19 14.82 5.60
CA LEU A 245 6.21 16.09 6.30
C LEU A 245 6.65 15.81 7.73
N ARG A 246 7.83 16.31 8.11
CA ARG A 246 8.20 16.43 9.52
C ARG A 246 7.77 17.81 9.97
N ALA A 247 6.76 17.86 10.84
CA ALA A 247 6.42 19.09 11.54
C ALA A 247 7.53 19.38 12.57
N HIS A 248 7.98 20.63 12.60
CA HIS A 248 8.77 21.19 13.69
C HIS A 248 8.00 22.39 14.21
N GLU A 249 7.63 22.35 15.49
CA GLU A 249 7.07 23.47 16.20
C GLU A 249 8.15 24.56 16.31
N THR A 250 8.05 25.59 15.47
CA THR A 250 8.82 26.81 15.69
C THR A 250 8.14 27.57 16.83
N GLY A 251 8.67 27.38 18.04
CA GLY A 251 8.28 28.16 19.22
C GLY A 251 8.41 29.67 18.96
N ARG A 252 7.50 30.42 19.56
CA ARG A 252 7.57 31.89 19.69
C ARG A 252 8.83 32.34 20.42
#